data_AF-A0A662T8W7-F1
#
_entry.id   AF-A0A662T8W7-F1
#
_cell.length_a   1.000
_cell.length_b   1.000
_cell.length_c   1.000
_cell.angle_alpha   90.00
_cell.angle_beta   90.00
_cell.angle_gamma   90.00
#
_symmetry.space_group_name_H-M   'P 1'
#
loop_
_entity.id
_entity.type
_entity.pdbx_description
1 polymer ?
#
loop_
_entity_poly.entity_id
_entity_poly.type
_entity_poly.pdbx_seq_one_letter_code
_entity_poly.pdbx_strand_id
1 'polypeptide(L)'
;MSRRIKGVSFDLWFTLIWSDDDILDEYTNARINALYNVISKYNTKISVEDVEKIYSYTAHFRMIINPRKLIKYILYAVGLDPSEEVIEEAFNAYDRATYKIKPYINNEAIYTLEKLHKDGFT
;
A
#
# COMPACT_ATOMS: atom_id res chain seq x y z
N MET A 1 31.92 -34.16 8.22
CA MET A 1 32.04 -32.86 7.53
C MET A 1 30.81 -32.02 7.86
N SER A 2 30.96 -30.88 8.53
CA SER A 2 29.83 -29.96 8.77
C SER A 2 29.43 -29.30 7.45
N ARG A 3 28.15 -29.36 7.08
CA ARG A 3 27.63 -28.60 5.95
C ARG A 3 27.76 -27.10 6.28
N ARG A 4 28.61 -26.38 5.53
CA ARG A 4 28.75 -24.92 5.63
C ARG A 4 27.55 -24.29 4.94
N ILE A 5 26.85 -23.39 5.64
CA ILE A 5 25.75 -22.59 5.06
C ILE A 5 26.35 -21.73 3.94
N LYS A 6 25.68 -21.68 2.78
CA LYS A 6 26.14 -20.95 1.59
C LYS A 6 25.31 -19.72 1.25
N GLY A 7 24.12 -19.58 1.83
CA GLY A 7 23.27 -18.43 1.57
C GLY A 7 22.29 -18.15 2.69
N VAL A 8 21.82 -16.90 2.71
CA VAL A 8 20.90 -16.36 3.70
C VAL A 8 19.76 -15.65 2.99
N SER A 9 18.52 -16.04 3.27
CA SER A 9 17.34 -15.34 2.79
C SER A 9 16.79 -14.43 3.88
N PHE A 10 16.37 -13.23 3.49
CA PHE A 10 15.73 -12.28 4.37
C PHE A 10 14.27 -12.12 3.98
N ASP A 11 13.41 -12.03 4.98
CA ASP A 11 12.13 -11.34 4.76
C ASP A 11 12.41 -9.85 4.50
N LEU A 12 11.50 -9.17 3.81
CA LEU A 12 11.65 -7.75 3.51
C LEU A 12 11.11 -6.91 4.68
N TRP A 13 9.84 -7.10 5.01
CA TRP A 13 9.14 -6.29 6.01
C TRP A 13 9.55 -6.69 7.43
N PHE A 14 9.70 -5.70 8.31
CA PHE A 14 10.14 -5.84 9.70
C PHE A 14 11.54 -6.47 9.90
N THR A 15 12.21 -6.84 8.81
CA THR A 15 13.58 -7.34 8.81
C THR A 15 14.52 -6.31 8.18
N LEU A 16 14.28 -5.94 6.92
CA LEU A 16 15.09 -4.97 6.19
C LEU A 16 14.49 -3.56 6.19
N ILE A 17 13.16 -3.46 6.11
CA ILE A 17 12.41 -2.20 6.11
C ILE A 17 11.21 -2.28 7.06
N TRP A 18 10.75 -1.15 7.57
CA TRP A 18 9.60 -1.09 8.46
C TRP A 18 8.87 0.26 8.36
N SER A 19 7.64 0.30 8.85
CA SER A 19 6.82 1.52 8.93
C SER A 19 6.24 1.63 10.34
N ASP A 20 6.15 2.85 10.87
CA ASP A 20 5.37 3.16 12.06
C ASP A 20 3.94 3.60 11.70
N ASP A 21 3.16 3.94 12.73
CA ASP A 21 1.80 4.42 12.59
C ASP A 21 1.74 5.73 11.76
N ASP A 22 2.73 6.62 11.90
CA ASP A 22 2.78 7.89 11.14
C ASP A 22 2.89 7.64 9.63
N ILE A 23 3.80 6.73 9.22
CA ILE A 23 3.91 6.34 7.82
C ILE A 23 2.62 5.65 7.34
N LEU A 24 2.03 4.76 8.15
CA LEU A 24 0.79 4.06 7.79
C LEU A 24 -0.40 5.01 7.60
N ASP A 25 -0.48 6.05 8.41
CA ASP A 25 -1.45 7.13 8.28
C ASP A 25 -1.20 7.92 7.00
N GLU A 26 0.06 8.21 6.64
CA GLU A 26 0.41 8.83 5.37
C GLU A 26 -0.05 7.98 4.17
N TYR A 27 0.19 6.66 4.21
CA TYR A 27 -0.29 5.72 3.18
C TYR A 27 -1.81 5.76 3.04
N THR A 28 -2.53 5.77 4.16
CA THR A 28 -3.99 5.77 4.21
C THR A 28 -4.55 7.06 3.66
N ASN A 29 -4.04 8.20 4.12
CA ASN A 29 -4.45 9.53 3.68
C ASN A 29 -4.17 9.75 2.20
N ALA A 30 -3.02 9.32 1.69
CA ALA A 30 -2.69 9.43 0.27
C ALA A 30 -3.70 8.66 -0.60
N ARG A 31 -4.09 7.45 -0.19
CA ARG A 31 -5.07 6.63 -0.90
C ARG A 31 -6.47 7.23 -0.86
N ILE A 32 -6.93 7.71 0.30
CA ILE A 32 -8.23 8.36 0.45
C ILE A 32 -8.29 9.60 -0.46
N ASN A 33 -7.27 10.46 -0.41
CA ASN A 33 -7.21 11.66 -1.24
C ASN A 33 -7.16 11.33 -2.74
N ALA A 34 -6.40 10.30 -3.13
CA ALA A 34 -6.37 9.86 -4.52
C ALA A 34 -7.73 9.36 -5.01
N LEU A 35 -8.45 8.61 -4.19
CA LEU A 35 -9.81 8.15 -4.49
C LEU A 35 -10.79 9.32 -4.58
N TYR A 36 -10.78 10.20 -3.58
CA TYR A 36 -11.63 11.39 -3.57
C TYR A 36 -11.42 12.26 -4.82
N ASN A 37 -10.17 12.47 -5.26
CA ASN A 37 -9.86 13.25 -6.46
C ASN A 37 -10.43 12.65 -7.74
N VAL A 38 -10.60 11.32 -7.81
CA VAL A 38 -11.27 10.68 -8.95
C VAL A 38 -12.78 10.73 -8.78
N ILE A 39 -13.30 10.32 -7.62
CA ILE A 39 -14.74 10.21 -7.35
C ILE A 39 -15.43 11.57 -7.47
N SER A 40 -14.82 12.65 -6.97
CA SER A 40 -15.40 14.00 -6.99
C SER A 40 -15.62 14.55 -8.40
N LYS A 41 -14.94 14.02 -9.42
CA LYS A 41 -15.20 14.34 -10.83
C LYS A 41 -16.56 13.82 -11.32
N TYR A 42 -17.05 12.74 -10.71
CA TYR A 42 -18.27 12.03 -11.12
C TYR A 42 -19.41 12.16 -10.09
N ASN A 43 -19.09 12.45 -8.83
CA ASN A 43 -20.05 12.72 -7.76
C ASN A 43 -19.66 14.01 -7.03
N THR A 44 -20.19 15.15 -7.48
CA THR A 44 -19.85 16.48 -6.95
C THR A 44 -20.33 16.75 -5.52
N LYS A 45 -21.16 15.86 -4.96
CA LYS A 45 -21.69 15.98 -3.59
C LYS A 45 -20.90 15.18 -2.57
N ILE A 46 -19.97 14.33 -3.02
CA ILE A 46 -19.16 13.52 -2.11
C ILE A 46 -18.16 14.41 -1.38
N SER A 47 -17.99 14.17 -0.08
CA SER A 47 -16.92 14.77 0.72
C SER A 47 -15.73 13.81 0.84
N VAL A 48 -14.57 14.30 1.28
CA VAL A 48 -13.42 13.42 1.56
C VAL A 48 -13.72 12.51 2.75
N GLU A 49 -14.50 13.01 3.71
CA GLU A 49 -14.94 12.29 4.91
C GLU A 49 -15.86 11.10 4.56
N ASP A 50 -16.69 11.23 3.52
CA ASP A 50 -17.50 10.11 3.03
C ASP A 50 -16.62 8.99 2.46
N VAL A 51 -15.60 9.36 1.69
CA VAL A 51 -14.62 8.41 1.11
C VAL A 51 -13.83 7.75 2.23
N GLU A 52 -13.34 8.51 3.22
CA GLU A 52 -12.66 8.00 4.40
C GLU A 52 -13.51 7.00 5.16
N LYS A 53 -14.77 7.34 5.45
CA LYS A 53 -15.71 6.48 6.15
C LYS A 53 -15.90 5.15 5.41
N ILE A 54 -16.15 5.18 4.10
CA ILE A 54 -16.28 3.97 3.28
C ILE A 54 -14.97 3.18 3.27
N TYR A 55 -13.83 3.86 3.11
CA TYR A 55 -12.52 3.25 3.11
C TYR A 55 -12.24 2.52 4.43
N SER A 56 -12.61 3.10 5.59
CA SER A 56 -12.47 2.48 6.90
C SER A 56 -13.28 1.18 7.03
N TYR A 57 -14.48 1.11 6.45
CA TYR A 57 -15.28 -0.11 6.43
C TYR A 57 -14.60 -1.24 5.65
N THR A 58 -13.65 -0.94 4.78
CA THR A 58 -12.89 -1.96 4.04
C THR A 58 -11.71 -2.55 4.82
N ALA A 59 -11.35 -1.98 5.98
CA ALA A 59 -10.12 -2.33 6.71
C ALA A 59 -9.96 -3.84 6.97
N HIS A 60 -11.06 -4.51 7.33
CA HIS A 60 -11.07 -5.94 7.67
C HIS A 60 -10.84 -6.89 6.49
N PHE A 61 -11.02 -6.46 5.24
CA PHE A 61 -10.83 -7.30 4.05
C PHE A 61 -9.85 -6.71 3.02
N ARG A 62 -9.33 -5.50 3.26
CA ARG A 62 -8.47 -4.77 2.32
C ARG A 62 -7.23 -5.56 1.88
N MET A 63 -6.63 -6.33 2.79
CA MET A 63 -5.44 -7.14 2.50
C MET A 63 -5.73 -8.46 1.78
N ILE A 64 -6.99 -8.88 1.75
CA ILE A 64 -7.40 -10.20 1.25
C ILE A 64 -8.09 -10.10 -0.11
N ILE A 65 -8.62 -8.92 -0.45
CA ILE A 65 -9.34 -8.67 -1.69
C ILE A 65 -8.39 -8.14 -2.77
N ASN A 66 -8.67 -8.50 -4.02
CA ASN A 66 -8.01 -7.87 -5.17
C ASN A 66 -8.27 -6.34 -5.14
N PRO A 67 -7.24 -5.49 -5.29
CA PRO A 67 -7.40 -4.04 -5.20
C PRO A 67 -8.44 -3.48 -6.19
N ARG A 68 -8.54 -4.02 -7.41
CA ARG A 68 -9.53 -3.58 -8.39
C ARG A 68 -10.97 -3.86 -7.93
N LYS A 69 -11.20 -4.98 -7.22
CA LYS A 69 -12.49 -5.28 -6.59
C LYS A 69 -12.79 -4.35 -5.41
N LEU A 70 -11.78 -4.01 -4.61
CA LEU A 70 -11.90 -3.01 -3.54
C LEU A 70 -12.36 -1.65 -4.11
N ILE A 71 -11.73 -1.20 -5.20
CA ILE A 71 -12.08 0.05 -5.88
C ILE A 71 -13.54 0.00 -6.37
N LYS A 72 -13.94 -1.08 -7.03
CA LYS A 72 -15.35 -1.27 -7.45
C LYS A 72 -16.30 -1.15 -6.26
N TYR A 73 -16.02 -1.82 -5.14
CA TYR A 73 -16.83 -1.72 -3.93
C TYR A 73 -16.95 -0.28 -3.41
N ILE A 74 -15.83 0.44 -3.32
CA ILE A 74 -15.83 1.84 -2.86
C ILE A 74 -16.67 2.71 -3.80
N LEU A 75 -16.52 2.56 -5.11
CA LEU A 75 -17.29 3.31 -6.12
C LEU A 75 -18.80 3.04 -6.01
N TYR A 76 -19.21 1.79 -5.82
CA TYR A 76 -20.61 1.46 -5.58
C TYR A 76 -21.12 2.01 -4.25
N ALA A 77 -20.31 1.96 -3.19
CA ALA A 77 -20.68 2.46 -1.87
C ALA A 77 -20.88 3.98 -1.82
N VAL A 78 -20.17 4.74 -2.67
CA VAL A 78 -20.41 6.19 -2.87
C VAL A 78 -21.57 6.49 -3.82
N GLY A 79 -22.31 5.46 -4.28
CA GLY A 79 -23.46 5.59 -5.15
C GLY A 79 -23.14 5.83 -6.62
N LEU A 80 -21.91 5.55 -7.07
CA LEU A 80 -21.58 5.56 -8.49
C LEU A 80 -21.91 4.20 -9.12
N ASP A 81 -22.38 4.22 -10.36
CA ASP A 81 -22.36 3.06 -11.25
C ASP A 81 -21.20 3.23 -12.24
N PRO A 82 -19.99 2.75 -11.90
CA PRO A 82 -18.80 3.17 -12.61
C PRO A 82 -18.62 2.39 -13.91
N SER A 83 -18.33 3.11 -14.99
CA SER A 83 -17.82 2.49 -16.21
C SER A 83 -16.43 1.88 -15.97
N GLU A 84 -16.00 0.98 -16.84
CA GLU A 84 -14.68 0.34 -16.74
C GLU A 84 -13.53 1.38 -16.81
N GLU A 85 -13.75 2.50 -17.51
CA GLU A 85 -12.81 3.64 -17.57
C GLU A 85 -12.65 4.31 -16.19
N VAL A 86 -13.76 4.57 -15.49
CA VAL A 86 -13.74 5.18 -14.14
C VAL A 86 -13.07 4.25 -13.14
N ILE A 87 -13.33 2.94 -13.25
CA ILE A 87 -12.68 1.92 -12.41
C ILE A 87 -11.16 1.94 -12.64
N GLU A 88 -10.72 1.99 -13.89
CA GLU A 88 -9.32 2.00 -14.25
C GLU A 88 -8.61 3.28 -13.79
N GLU A 89 -9.25 4.43 -13.94
CA GLU A 89 -8.73 5.70 -13.41
C GLU A 89 -8.56 5.64 -11.89
N ALA A 90 -9.59 5.21 -11.16
CA ALA A 90 -9.57 5.13 -9.71
C ALA A 90 -8.53 4.11 -9.21
N PHE A 91 -8.40 2.97 -9.89
CA PHE A 91 -7.37 1.97 -9.59
C PHE A 91 -5.95 2.53 -9.78
N ASN A 92 -5.69 3.18 -10.90
CA ASN A 92 -4.37 3.77 -11.17
C ASN A 92 -4.02 4.93 -10.22
N ALA A 93 -5.02 5.72 -9.81
CA ALA A 93 -4.84 6.75 -8.79
C ALA A 93 -4.50 6.12 -7.43
N TYR A 94 -5.24 5.09 -7.03
CA TYR A 94 -5.03 4.37 -5.77
C TYR A 94 -3.67 3.69 -5.68
N ASP A 95 -3.25 3.00 -6.75
CA ASP A 95 -1.99 2.26 -6.78
C ASP A 95 -0.78 3.20 -6.69
N ARG A 96 -0.80 4.29 -7.47
CA ARG A 96 0.30 5.26 -7.51
C ARG A 96 0.35 6.22 -6.32
N ALA A 97 -0.74 6.32 -5.56
CA ALA A 97 -0.86 7.27 -4.44
C ALA A 97 0.30 7.17 -3.45
N THR A 98 0.90 5.98 -3.32
CA THR A 98 1.85 5.68 -2.25
C THR A 98 3.28 5.49 -2.73
N TYR A 99 3.56 5.66 -4.02
CA TYR A 99 4.90 5.40 -4.60
C TYR A 99 6.00 6.32 -4.05
N LYS A 100 5.62 7.51 -3.56
CA LYS A 100 6.56 8.47 -2.98
C LYS A 100 6.79 8.26 -1.47
N ILE A 101 5.90 7.52 -0.82
CA ILE A 101 5.98 7.24 0.62
C ILE A 101 6.97 6.09 0.79
N LYS A 102 8.05 6.35 1.55
CA LYS A 102 9.13 5.39 1.73
C LYS A 102 9.11 4.86 3.16
N PRO A 103 9.14 3.53 3.34
CA PRO A 103 9.34 2.95 4.66
C PRO A 103 10.75 3.27 5.18
N TYR A 104 10.94 3.15 6.48
CA TYR A 104 12.25 3.26 7.10
C TYR A 104 13.11 2.06 6.74
N ILE A 105 14.41 2.30 6.59
CA ILE A 105 15.41 1.23 6.48
C ILE A 105 15.79 0.81 7.90
N ASN A 106 15.89 -0.49 8.15
CA ASN A 106 16.49 -0.98 9.37
C ASN A 106 18.01 -0.75 9.32
N ASN A 107 18.51 0.16 10.15
CA ASN A 107 19.93 0.54 10.14
C ASN A 107 20.87 -0.66 10.39
N GLU A 108 20.45 -1.62 11.22
CA GLU A 108 21.23 -2.83 11.49
C GLU A 108 21.28 -3.78 10.28
N ALA A 109 20.25 -3.74 9.43
CA ALA A 109 20.21 -4.54 8.22
C ALA A 109 21.31 -4.12 7.23
N ILE A 110 21.60 -2.82 7.12
CA ILE A 110 22.68 -2.32 6.25
C ILE A 110 24.01 -2.98 6.62
N TYR A 111 24.39 -2.88 7.90
CA TYR A 111 25.64 -3.46 8.39
C TYR A 111 25.67 -4.99 8.23
N THR A 112 24.56 -5.65 8.54
CA THR A 112 24.44 -7.11 8.48
C THR A 112 24.59 -7.63 7.05
N LEU A 113 23.93 -6.99 6.08
CA LEU A 113 24.01 -7.34 4.67
C LEU A 113 25.43 -7.14 4.13
N GLU A 114 26.07 -6.00 4.45
CA GLU A 114 27.46 -5.74 4.05
C GLU A 114 28.43 -6.79 4.60
N LYS A 115 28.25 -7.18 5.86
CA LYS A 115 29.10 -8.18 6.52
C LYS A 115 28.93 -9.55 5.88
N LEU A 116 27.70 -10.01 5.69
CA LEU A 116 27.43 -11.32 5.09
C LEU A 116 27.96 -11.42 3.67
N HIS A 117 27.85 -10.33 2.90
CA HIS A 117 28.43 -10.27 1.57
C HIS A 117 29.96 -10.39 1.60
N LYS A 118 30.64 -9.68 2.52
CA LYS A 118 32.10 -9.80 2.71
C LYS A 118 32.53 -11.20 3.14
N ASP A 119 31.70 -11.87 3.94
CA ASP A 119 31.93 -13.24 4.41
C ASP A 119 31.65 -14.32 3.34
N GLY A 120 31.22 -13.90 2.13
CA GLY A 120 31.02 -14.78 0.98
C GLY A 120 29.68 -15.52 0.97
N PHE A 121 28.70 -15.05 1.75
CA PHE A 121 27.33 -15.54 1.67
C PHE A 121 26.63 -14.96 0.43
N THR A 122 25.82 -15.79 -0.22
CA THR A 122 24.84 -15.36 -1.23
C THR A 122 23.53 -14.99 -0.58
#